data_AF-A0A917CBK7-F1
#
_entry.id   AF-A0A917CBK7-F1
#
_cell.length_a   1.000
_cell.length_b   1.000
_cell.length_c   1.000
_cell.angle_alpha   90.00
_cell.angle_beta   90.00
_cell.angle_gamma   90.00
#
_symmetry.space_group_name_H-M   'P 1'
#
loop_
_entity.id
_entity.type
_entity.pdbx_description
1 polymer ?
#
loop_
_entity_poly.entity_id
_entity_poly.type
_entity_poly.pdbx_seq_one_letter_code
_entity_poly.pdbx_strand_id
1 'polypeptide(L)'
;MTGTREFDVTDLRQAWIIDRREALEEISARRHEGHNSIWISLRGSDLPNLNVAFNGNLAVVNACNLSGSDTEIAVSMGDGSALPLDDTTTFFLTEFGIGQPMENSVVVDAGRAIRVLLDFFDEPTVRSTAIDWLEL
;
A
#
# COMPACT_ATOMS: atom_id res chain seq x y z
N MET A 1 26.38 -2.53 -8.14
CA MET A 1 25.65 -3.40 -9.08
C MET A 1 24.18 -3.08 -8.94
N THR A 2 23.61 -2.26 -9.82
CA THR A 2 22.16 -1.99 -9.84
C THR A 2 21.53 -2.99 -10.78
N GLY A 3 21.30 -4.21 -10.28
CA GLY A 3 20.43 -5.15 -11.00
C GLY A 3 19.02 -4.56 -11.01
N THR A 4 18.34 -4.67 -12.15
CA THR A 4 16.90 -4.35 -12.23
C THR A 4 16.17 -5.25 -11.23
N ARG A 5 15.44 -4.64 -10.29
CA ARG A 5 14.62 -5.35 -9.30
C ARG A 5 13.27 -5.68 -9.94
N GLU A 6 12.77 -6.89 -9.69
CA GLU A 6 11.44 -7.32 -10.10
C GLU A 6 10.54 -7.40 -8.87
N PHE A 7 9.37 -6.76 -8.96
CA PHE A 7 8.36 -6.78 -7.91
C PHE A 7 7.16 -7.61 -8.37
N ASP A 8 6.70 -8.50 -7.50
CA ASP A 8 5.40 -9.15 -7.64
C ASP A 8 4.34 -8.16 -7.13
N VAL A 9 3.48 -7.71 -8.02
CA VAL A 9 2.43 -6.71 -7.73
C VAL A 9 1.08 -7.30 -8.05
N THR A 10 0.17 -7.34 -7.09
CA THR A 10 -1.20 -7.82 -7.28
C THR A 10 -2.18 -6.70 -7.04
N ASP A 11 -3.01 -6.41 -8.05
CA ASP A 11 -4.18 -5.53 -7.92
C ASP A 11 -5.45 -6.34 -7.63
N LEU A 12 -6.62 -5.72 -7.53
CA LEU A 12 -7.89 -6.44 -7.29
C LEU A 12 -8.30 -7.42 -8.42
N ARG A 13 -7.63 -7.45 -9.56
CA ARG A 13 -8.04 -8.22 -10.74
C ARG A 13 -6.96 -9.17 -11.25
N GLN A 14 -5.69 -8.84 -11.07
CA GLN A 14 -4.60 -9.62 -11.63
C GLN A 14 -3.28 -9.40 -10.90
N ALA A 15 -2.33 -10.31 -11.16
CA ALA A 15 -0.95 -10.21 -10.73
C ALA A 15 -0.05 -9.75 -11.91
N TRP A 16 0.99 -9.00 -11.57
CA TRP A 16 1.97 -8.41 -12.47
C TRP A 16 3.38 -8.67 -11.93
N ILE A 17 4.34 -8.80 -12.85
CA ILE A 17 5.76 -8.64 -12.53
C ILE A 17 6.16 -7.27 -13.07
N ILE A 18 6.63 -6.39 -12.17
CA ILE A 18 6.97 -5.01 -12.51
C ILE A 18 8.45 -4.75 -12.26
N ASP A 19 9.11 -4.17 -13.26
CA ASP A 19 10.51 -3.78 -13.25
C ASP A 19 10.72 -2.28 -13.53
N ARG A 20 9.64 -1.52 -13.72
CA ARG A 20 9.65 -0.08 -14.04
C ARG A 20 8.63 0.70 -13.21
N ARG A 21 9.07 1.86 -12.71
CA ARG A 21 8.29 2.76 -11.85
C ARG A 21 6.99 3.21 -12.48
N GLU A 22 7.01 3.54 -13.77
CA GLU A 22 5.84 4.06 -14.50
C GLU A 22 4.70 3.04 -14.55
N ALA A 23 5.02 1.75 -14.68
CA ALA A 23 4.01 0.69 -14.68
C ALA A 23 3.34 0.56 -13.30
N LEU A 24 4.09 0.73 -12.21
CA LEU A 24 3.53 0.76 -10.86
C LEU A 24 2.64 1.99 -10.66
N GLU A 25 3.03 3.16 -11.15
CA GLU A 25 2.21 4.37 -11.10
C GLU A 25 0.88 4.19 -11.84
N GLU A 26 0.92 3.64 -13.05
CA GLU A 26 -0.29 3.35 -13.85
C GLU A 26 -1.24 2.39 -13.13
N ILE A 27 -0.72 1.30 -12.53
CA ILE A 27 -1.53 0.33 -11.79
C ILE A 27 -2.11 0.98 -10.51
N SER A 28 -1.32 1.81 -9.83
CA SER A 28 -1.73 2.52 -8.61
C SER A 28 -2.81 3.57 -8.84
N ALA A 29 -2.93 4.09 -10.06
CA ALA A 29 -4.01 4.99 -10.45
C ALA A 29 -5.33 4.27 -10.80
N ARG A 30 -5.32 2.94 -11.01
CA ARG A 30 -6.53 2.18 -11.38
C ARG A 30 -7.52 2.11 -10.23
N ARG A 31 -8.81 2.17 -10.57
CA ARG A 31 -9.93 1.95 -9.64
C ARG A 31 -10.96 1.05 -10.33
N HIS A 32 -11.27 -0.07 -9.71
CA HIS A 32 -12.35 -0.99 -10.05
C HIS A 32 -13.56 -0.64 -9.19
N GLU A 33 -14.60 -0.06 -9.81
CA GLU A 33 -15.81 0.40 -9.09
C GLU A 33 -15.49 1.38 -7.95
N GLY A 34 -14.46 2.20 -8.12
CA GLY A 34 -13.99 3.15 -7.10
C GLY A 34 -12.94 2.60 -6.14
N HIS A 35 -12.59 1.32 -6.22
CA HIS A 35 -11.68 0.66 -5.28
C HIS A 35 -10.44 0.08 -5.94
N ASN A 36 -9.37 -0.09 -5.17
CA ASN A 36 -8.25 -0.94 -5.56
C ASN A 36 -7.54 -1.45 -4.30
N SER A 37 -6.71 -2.48 -4.43
CA SER A 37 -5.85 -3.01 -3.38
C SER A 37 -4.59 -3.45 -4.07
N ILE A 38 -3.44 -2.95 -3.64
CA ILE A 38 -2.14 -3.23 -4.24
C ILE A 38 -1.27 -3.90 -3.21
N TRP A 39 -0.98 -5.16 -3.44
CA TRP A 39 0.04 -5.90 -2.69
C TRP A 39 1.33 -5.92 -3.49
N ILE A 40 2.43 -5.47 -2.89
CA ILE A 40 3.77 -5.50 -3.51
C ILE A 40 4.75 -6.25 -2.61
N SER A 41 5.53 -7.12 -3.23
CA SER A 41 6.63 -7.85 -2.62
C SER A 41 7.82 -7.91 -3.56
N LEU A 42 9.04 -7.78 -3.03
CA LEU A 42 10.25 -7.98 -3.85
C LEU A 42 10.49 -9.48 -4.07
N ARG A 43 10.58 -9.89 -5.32
CA ARG A 43 10.63 -11.31 -5.68
C ARG A 43 11.89 -11.99 -5.13
N GLY A 44 11.71 -13.07 -4.38
CA GLY A 44 12.82 -13.87 -3.83
C GLY A 44 13.64 -13.16 -2.75
N SER A 45 13.04 -12.21 -2.03
CA SER A 45 13.69 -11.40 -1.00
C SER A 45 12.96 -11.47 0.33
N ASP A 46 13.71 -11.33 1.43
CA ASP A 46 13.21 -11.22 2.81
C ASP A 46 12.88 -9.76 3.20
N LEU A 47 12.53 -8.94 2.21
CA LEU A 47 12.17 -7.54 2.45
C LEU A 47 10.69 -7.41 2.84
N PRO A 48 10.31 -6.30 3.52
CA PRO A 48 8.93 -6.05 3.88
C PRO A 48 8.00 -6.08 2.67
N ASN A 49 6.79 -6.60 2.85
CA ASN A 49 5.69 -6.41 1.91
C ASN A 49 5.03 -5.06 2.19
N LEU A 50 4.47 -4.47 1.15
CA LEU A 50 3.66 -3.26 1.26
C LEU A 50 2.29 -3.55 0.66
N ASN A 51 1.24 -3.17 1.36
CA ASN A 51 -0.13 -3.29 0.92
C ASN A 51 -0.81 -1.93 0.98
N VAL A 52 -1.46 -1.52 -0.11
CA VAL A 52 -2.21 -0.27 -0.18
C VAL A 52 -3.63 -0.53 -0.66
N ALA A 53 -4.60 -0.26 0.20
CA ALA A 53 -6.00 -0.28 -0.14
C ALA A 53 -6.47 1.11 -0.54
N PHE A 54 -7.26 1.22 -1.61
CA PHE A 54 -7.80 2.46 -2.13
C PHE A 54 -9.33 2.45 -2.14
N ASN A 55 -9.93 3.58 -1.78
CA ASN A 55 -11.35 3.88 -1.94
C ASN A 55 -11.50 5.34 -2.41
N GLY A 56 -11.75 5.52 -3.71
CA GLY A 56 -11.75 6.83 -4.36
C GLY A 56 -10.39 7.52 -4.18
N ASN A 57 -10.43 8.68 -3.51
CA ASN A 57 -9.27 9.50 -3.18
C ASN A 57 -8.65 9.18 -1.81
N LEU A 58 -9.11 8.12 -1.15
CA LEU A 58 -8.63 7.68 0.15
C LEU A 58 -7.83 6.40 0.03
N ALA A 59 -6.93 6.18 0.97
CA ALA A 59 -6.14 4.96 1.07
C ALA A 59 -5.80 4.58 2.51
N VAL A 60 -5.48 3.30 2.70
CA VAL A 60 -4.80 2.78 3.90
C VAL A 60 -3.56 2.05 3.42
N VAL A 61 -2.43 2.32 4.06
CA VAL A 61 -1.14 1.70 3.74
C VAL A 61 -0.73 0.82 4.91
N ASN A 62 -0.34 -0.41 4.63
CA ASN A 62 0.23 -1.34 5.60
C ASN A 62 1.60 -1.82 5.11
N ALA A 63 2.61 -1.72 5.95
CA ALA A 63 3.91 -2.34 5.73
C ALA A 63 4.03 -3.53 6.68
N CYS A 64 4.39 -4.70 6.17
CA CYS A 64 4.60 -5.88 6.99
C CYS A 64 5.85 -6.66 6.56
N ASN A 65 6.79 -6.83 7.49
CA ASN A 65 7.88 -7.78 7.33
C ASN A 65 7.50 -9.10 8.00
N LEU A 66 7.26 -10.13 7.18
CA LEU A 66 6.91 -11.47 7.67
C LEU A 66 8.11 -12.44 7.65
N SER A 67 9.30 -11.97 7.28
CA SER A 67 10.53 -12.75 7.27
C SER A 67 11.43 -12.41 8.47
N GLY A 68 11.83 -13.44 9.22
CA GLY A 68 12.71 -13.32 10.38
C GLY A 68 12.00 -13.52 11.73
N SER A 69 12.72 -13.27 12.84
CA SER A 69 12.19 -13.35 14.20
C SER A 69 11.41 -12.11 14.63
N ASP A 70 11.57 -11.01 13.90
CA ASP A 70 11.10 -9.69 14.29
C ASP A 70 10.04 -9.25 13.27
N THR A 71 8.78 -9.55 13.59
CA THR A 71 7.63 -9.12 12.81
C THR A 71 7.45 -7.61 12.96
N GLU A 72 7.83 -6.83 11.94
CA GLU A 72 7.53 -5.41 11.89
C GLU A 72 6.22 -5.19 11.14
N ILE A 73 5.20 -4.68 11.82
CA ILE A 73 3.94 -4.27 11.21
C ILE A 73 3.73 -2.79 11.49
N ALA A 74 3.38 -2.04 10.46
CA ALA A 74 2.86 -0.71 10.64
C ALA A 74 1.77 -0.38 9.64
N VAL A 75 1.00 0.62 10.03
CA VAL A 75 -0.10 1.17 9.25
C VAL A 75 0.10 2.67 9.08
N SER A 76 -0.43 3.25 8.01
CA SER A 76 -0.53 4.69 7.84
C SER A 76 -1.25 5.35 9.01
N MET A 77 -0.81 6.56 9.36
CA MET A 77 -1.51 7.42 10.32
C MET A 77 -2.19 8.56 9.56
N GLY A 78 -3.51 8.62 9.70
CA GLY A 78 -4.33 9.72 9.22
C GLY A 78 -4.19 10.93 10.13
N ASP A 79 -4.19 12.13 9.53
CA ASP A 79 -4.09 13.41 10.25
C ASP A 79 -5.46 14.07 10.49
N GLY A 80 -6.55 13.36 10.17
CA GLY A 80 -7.92 13.87 10.27
C GLY A 80 -8.28 14.94 9.24
N SER A 81 -7.37 15.26 8.29
CA SER A 81 -7.62 16.27 7.27
C SER A 81 -8.60 15.80 6.19
N ALA A 82 -8.60 14.50 5.90
CA ALA A 82 -9.45 13.90 4.89
C ALA A 82 -10.81 13.45 5.45
N LEU A 83 -10.87 13.04 6.71
CA LEU A 83 -12.05 12.46 7.35
C LEU A 83 -12.06 12.70 8.88
N PRO A 84 -13.24 12.78 9.53
CA PRO A 84 -13.34 12.78 10.98
C PRO A 84 -12.74 11.50 11.60
N LEU A 85 -11.94 11.63 12.66
CA LEU A 85 -11.16 10.53 13.24
C LEU A 85 -12.00 9.44 13.93
N ASP A 86 -13.13 9.81 14.53
CA ASP A 86 -13.98 8.89 15.33
C ASP A 86 -14.96 8.04 14.47
N ASP A 87 -14.68 7.91 13.17
CA ASP A 87 -15.53 7.18 12.22
C ASP A 87 -14.69 6.16 11.43
N THR A 88 -15.36 5.35 10.61
CA THR A 88 -14.74 4.29 9.83
C THR A 88 -15.04 4.45 8.34
N THR A 89 -14.08 4.02 7.52
CA THR A 89 -14.23 3.95 6.07
C THR A 89 -13.98 2.52 5.60
N THR A 90 -14.85 2.02 4.73
CA THR A 90 -14.74 0.66 4.18
C THR A 90 -13.73 0.61 3.04
N PHE A 91 -12.79 -0.33 3.11
CA PHE A 91 -11.84 -0.64 2.04
C PHE A 91 -12.02 -2.08 1.54
N PHE A 92 -11.69 -2.32 0.28
CA PHE A 92 -11.85 -3.63 -0.34
C PHE A 92 -10.47 -4.19 -0.62
N LEU A 93 -10.05 -5.17 0.17
CA LEU A 93 -8.69 -5.72 0.12
C LEU A 93 -8.55 -6.88 -0.86
N THR A 94 -9.67 -7.47 -1.28
CA THR A 94 -9.70 -8.65 -2.16
C THR A 94 -10.75 -8.51 -3.25
N GLU A 95 -10.57 -9.26 -4.34
CA GLU A 95 -11.47 -9.28 -5.50
C GLU A 95 -12.90 -9.73 -5.16
N PHE A 96 -13.08 -10.42 -4.03
CA PHE A 96 -14.37 -10.94 -3.57
C PHE A 96 -15.29 -9.85 -3.01
N GLY A 97 -14.83 -8.59 -2.96
CA GLY A 97 -15.67 -7.47 -2.55
C GLY A 97 -16.02 -7.47 -1.06
N ILE A 98 -15.27 -8.20 -0.23
CA ILE A 98 -15.46 -8.15 1.22
C ILE A 98 -14.88 -6.82 1.70
N GLY A 99 -15.77 -5.89 2.00
CA GLY A 99 -15.41 -4.61 2.60
C GLY A 99 -14.94 -4.79 4.03
N GLN A 100 -13.79 -4.19 4.35
CA GLN A 100 -13.23 -4.14 5.69
C GLN A 100 -13.30 -2.69 6.21
N PRO A 101 -14.03 -2.42 7.30
CA PRO A 101 -14.03 -1.10 7.91
C PRO A 101 -12.66 -0.84 8.54
N MET A 102 -12.09 0.33 8.25
CA MET A 102 -10.86 0.84 8.84
C MET A 102 -11.17 2.12 9.59
N GLU A 103 -10.55 2.32 10.75
CA GLU A 103 -10.64 3.58 11.48
C GLU A 103 -10.07 4.72 10.64
N ASN A 104 -10.73 5.88 10.64
CA ASN A 104 -10.24 7.02 9.88
C ASN A 104 -8.90 7.58 10.41
N SER A 105 -8.53 7.21 11.64
CA SER A 105 -7.21 7.44 12.24
C SER A 105 -6.06 6.83 11.45
N VAL A 106 -6.33 5.87 10.55
CA VAL A 106 -5.31 5.25 9.68
C VAL A 106 -5.49 5.57 8.20
N VAL A 107 -6.47 6.40 7.84
CA VAL A 107 -6.79 6.73 6.45
C VAL A 107 -6.02 7.96 5.99
N VAL A 108 -5.39 7.86 4.82
CA VAL A 108 -4.62 8.93 4.17
C VAL A 108 -5.16 9.25 2.78
N ASP A 109 -4.69 10.36 2.20
CA ASP A 109 -4.94 10.69 0.80
C ASP A 109 -4.30 9.66 -0.14
N ALA A 110 -5.02 9.28 -1.20
CA ALA A 110 -4.56 8.30 -2.17
C ALA A 110 -3.29 8.73 -2.91
N GLY A 111 -3.10 10.04 -3.17
CA GLY A 111 -1.88 10.56 -3.78
C GLY A 111 -0.66 10.38 -2.88
N ARG A 112 -0.82 10.55 -1.55
CA ARG A 112 0.23 10.22 -0.57
C ARG A 112 0.56 8.74 -0.58
N ALA A 113 -0.46 7.87 -0.59
CA ALA A 113 -0.26 6.42 -0.64
C ALA A 113 0.40 5.94 -1.94
N ILE A 114 0.08 6.56 -3.09
CA ILE A 114 0.79 6.29 -4.36
C ILE A 114 2.27 6.65 -4.23
N ARG A 115 2.62 7.79 -3.61
CA ARG A 115 4.02 8.13 -3.36
C ARG A 115 4.72 7.08 -2.51
N VAL A 116 4.05 6.51 -1.49
CA VAL A 116 4.61 5.42 -0.68
C VAL A 116 4.96 4.19 -1.52
N LEU A 117 4.06 3.76 -2.42
CA LEU A 117 4.32 2.63 -3.34
C LEU A 117 5.55 2.89 -4.21
N LEU A 118 5.67 4.10 -4.74
CA LEU A 118 6.76 4.49 -5.62
C LEU A 118 8.10 4.64 -4.87
N ASP A 119 8.09 5.22 -3.68
CA ASP A 119 9.26 5.29 -2.80
C ASP A 119 9.74 3.88 -2.42
N PHE A 120 8.82 2.97 -2.10
CA PHE A 120 9.14 1.57 -1.81
C PHE A 120 9.74 0.85 -3.03
N PHE A 121 9.26 1.13 -4.24
CA PHE A 121 9.83 0.60 -5.47
C PHE A 121 11.30 1.04 -5.66
N ASP A 122 11.62 2.29 -5.33
CA ASP A 122 12.97 2.81 -5.42
C ASP A 122 13.87 2.30 -4.28
N GLU A 123 13.38 2.29 -3.04
CA GLU A 123 14.14 1.96 -1.83
C GLU A 123 13.30 1.12 -0.84
N PRO A 124 13.09 -0.19 -1.09
CA PRO A 124 12.17 -1.04 -0.32
C PRO A 124 12.61 -1.31 1.13
N THR A 125 13.83 -0.92 1.51
CA THR A 125 14.36 -1.00 2.88
C THR A 125 14.08 0.25 3.70
N VAL A 126 13.57 1.32 3.07
CA VAL A 126 13.36 2.62 3.71
C VAL A 126 11.87 2.92 3.73
N ARG A 127 11.32 3.24 4.91
CA ARG A 127 9.93 3.68 4.99
C ARG A 127 9.78 5.07 4.36
N SER A 128 8.79 5.18 3.48
CA SER A 128 8.44 6.46 2.86
C SER A 128 8.06 7.49 3.92
N THR A 129 8.48 8.74 3.67
CA THR A 129 8.14 9.91 4.48
C THR A 129 6.89 10.63 3.96
N ALA A 130 6.23 10.10 2.92
CA ALA A 130 5.00 10.67 2.38
C ALA A 130 3.83 10.58 3.37
N ILE A 131 3.91 9.68 4.35
CA ILE A 131 2.93 9.47 5.42
C ILE A 131 3.65 9.30 6.76
N ASP A 132 2.90 9.56 7.84
CA ASP A 132 3.28 9.13 9.18
C ASP A 132 2.87 7.67 9.37
N TRP A 133 3.61 6.94 10.20
CA TRP A 133 3.41 5.52 10.45
C TRP A 133 3.08 5.27 11.92
N LEU A 134 2.16 4.35 12.16
CA LEU A 134 1.88 3.76 13.45
C LEU A 134 2.45 2.34 13.49
N GLU A 135 3.43 2.10 14.35
CA GLU A 135 3.96 0.75 14.63
C GLU A 135 2.95 -0.05 15.47
N LEU A 136 2.80 -1.35 15.17
CA LEU A 136 1.86 -2.27 15.83
C LEU A 136 2.56 -3.43 16.55
#